data_AF-A0A157ZD64-F1
#
_entry.id   AF-A0A157ZD64-F1
#
_cell.length_a   1.000
_cell.length_b   1.000
_cell.length_c   1.000
_cell.angle_alpha   90.00
_cell.angle_beta   90.00
_cell.angle_gamma   90.00
#
_symmetry.space_group_name_H-M   'P 1'
#
loop_
_entity.id
_entity.type
_entity.pdbx_description
1 polymer ?
#
loop_
_entity_poly.entity_id
_entity_poly.type
_entity_poly.pdbx_seq_one_letter_code
_entity_poly.pdbx_strand_id
1 'polypeptide(L)'
;MKVTITAHNALDTGDLESHLFYFLVEDQEGEARTACVNLRTARVLARELSSRTALDAMLREIVATSVSDFDGLIGSFFEGS
;
A
#
# COMPACT_ATOMS: atom_id res chain seq x y z
N MET A 1 10.43 4.48 -10.33
CA MET A 1 9.03 4.45 -9.82
C MET A 1 9.02 4.78 -8.34
N LYS A 2 8.14 5.71 -7.93
CA LYS A 2 7.84 6.07 -6.54
C LYS A 2 6.37 5.75 -6.24
N VAL A 3 6.09 5.21 -5.06
CA VAL A 3 4.72 4.91 -4.61
C VAL A 3 4.47 5.60 -3.28
N THR A 4 3.38 6.34 -3.14
CA THR A 4 3.04 7.08 -1.91
C THR A 4 1.66 6.67 -1.42
N ILE A 5 1.52 6.28 -0.16
CA ILE A 5 0.20 6.01 0.45
C ILE A 5 -0.48 7.36 0.71
N THR A 6 -1.67 7.55 0.14
CA THR A 6 -2.38 8.83 0.18
C THR A 6 -3.57 8.84 1.13
N ALA A 7 -4.16 7.68 1.41
CA ALA A 7 -5.26 7.55 2.36
C ALA A 7 -5.40 6.11 2.87
N HIS A 8 -6.00 5.98 4.03
CA HIS A 8 -6.46 4.72 4.60
C HIS A 8 -7.92 4.87 5.02
N ASN A 9 -8.75 3.88 4.67
CA ASN A 9 -10.14 3.79 5.09
C ASN A 9 -10.34 2.47 5.84
N ALA A 10 -10.65 2.57 7.13
CA ALA A 10 -11.27 1.45 7.85
C ALA A 10 -12.68 1.24 7.28
N LEU A 11 -13.02 0.01 6.90
CA LEU A 11 -14.38 -0.31 6.51
C LEU A 11 -15.17 -0.77 7.74
N ASP A 12 -16.38 -0.23 7.91
CA ASP A 12 -17.29 -0.44 9.06
C ASP A 12 -17.81 -1.89 9.21
N THR A 13 -17.25 -2.84 8.47
CA THR A 13 -17.64 -4.25 8.51
C THR A 13 -17.06 -5.00 9.70
N GLY A 14 -16.15 -4.38 10.48
CA GLY A 14 -15.39 -5.04 11.54
C GLY A 14 -14.38 -6.09 11.02
N ASP A 15 -14.31 -6.27 9.69
CA ASP A 15 -13.36 -7.16 9.03
C ASP A 15 -12.06 -6.39 8.74
N LEU A 16 -11.02 -6.71 9.49
CA LEU A 16 -9.69 -6.13 9.32
C LEU A 16 -9.15 -6.31 7.89
N GLU A 17 -9.50 -7.42 7.24
CA GLU A 17 -9.03 -7.73 5.89
C GLU A 17 -9.67 -6.84 4.81
N SER A 18 -10.72 -6.09 5.18
CA SER A 18 -11.44 -5.15 4.33
C SER A 18 -10.86 -3.72 4.37
N HIS A 19 -9.91 -3.42 5.26
CA HIS A 19 -9.24 -2.11 5.30
C HIS A 19 -8.62 -1.76 3.93
N LEU A 20 -8.84 -0.53 3.48
CA LEU A 20 -8.49 -0.09 2.13
C LEU A 20 -7.41 1.00 2.16
N PHE A 21 -6.34 0.80 1.40
CA PHE A 21 -5.23 1.74 1.26
C PHE A 21 -5.23 2.31 -0.15
N TYR A 22 -5.21 3.64 -0.25
CA TYR A 22 -5.07 4.37 -1.50
C TYR A 22 -3.64 4.82 -1.66
N PHE A 23 -3.12 4.78 -2.89
CA PHE A 23 -1.76 5.19 -3.17
C PHE A 23 -1.61 5.80 -4.56
N LEU A 24 -0.64 6.69 -4.67
CA LEU A 24 -0.20 7.31 -5.92
C LEU A 24 1.07 6.60 -6.41
N VAL A 25 1.08 6.23 -7.69
CA VAL A 25 2.24 5.68 -8.39
C VAL A 25 2.76 6.74 -9.35
N GLU A 26 3.98 7.19 -9.12
CA GLU A 26 4.70 8.14 -9.97
C GLU A 26 5.81 7.39 -10.71
N ASP A 27 5.78 7.41 -12.04
CA ASP A 27 6.81 6.80 -12.88
C ASP A 27 7.57 7.89 -13.65
N GLN A 28 8.83 7.65 -13.98
CA GLN A 28 9.70 8.68 -14.55
C GLN A 28 9.30 9.12 -15.97
N GLU A 29 8.51 8.30 -16.67
CA GLU A 29 8.15 8.53 -18.07
C GLU A 29 6.63 8.65 -18.31
N GLY A 30 5.80 8.60 -17.26
CA GLY A 30 4.34 8.51 -17.41
C GLY A 30 3.54 9.34 -16.42
N GLU A 31 2.24 9.49 -16.74
CA GLU A 31 1.27 10.13 -15.85
C GLU A 31 1.17 9.41 -14.50
N ALA A 32 1.05 10.19 -13.44
CA ALA A 32 0.85 9.67 -12.10
C ALA A 32 -0.50 8.96 -12.01
N ARG A 33 -0.52 7.77 -11.39
CA ARG A 33 -1.70 6.91 -11.33
C ARG A 33 -2.12 6.68 -9.89
N THR A 34 -3.38 6.91 -9.59
CA THR A 34 -3.97 6.54 -8.29
C THR A 34 -4.56 5.14 -8.35
N ALA A 35 -4.29 4.34 -7.33
CA ALA A 35 -4.86 3.00 -7.17
C ALA A 35 -5.21 2.75 -5.69
N CYS A 36 -5.88 1.63 -5.42
CA CYS A 36 -6.15 1.19 -4.06
C CYS A 36 -6.00 -0.33 -3.93
N VAL A 37 -5.74 -0.79 -2.71
CA VAL A 37 -5.61 -2.20 -2.36
C VAL A 37 -6.20 -2.44 -0.98
N ASN A 38 -6.94 -3.53 -0.81
CA ASN A 38 -7.39 -3.94 0.53
C ASN A 38 -6.32 -4.80 1.22
N LEU A 39 -6.39 -4.91 2.55
CA LEU A 39 -5.40 -5.66 3.34
C LEU A 39 -5.29 -7.12 2.89
N ARG A 40 -6.41 -7.77 2.55
CA ARG A 40 -6.41 -9.15 2.04
C ARG A 40 -5.55 -9.32 0.79
N THR A 41 -5.77 -8.46 -0.20
CA THR A 41 -5.01 -8.47 -1.44
C THR A 41 -3.56 -8.09 -1.19
N ALA A 42 -3.29 -7.14 -0.29
CA ALA A 42 -1.93 -6.77 0.08
C ALA A 42 -1.15 -7.95 0.69
N ARG A 43 -1.79 -8.75 1.58
CA ARG A 43 -1.18 -9.97 2.14
C ARG A 43 -0.85 -11.02 1.09
N VAL A 44 -1.73 -11.21 0.10
CA VAL A 44 -1.48 -12.16 -0.99
C VAL A 44 -0.31 -11.66 -1.83
N LEU A 45 -0.36 -10.42 -2.32
CA LEU A 45 0.67 -9.86 -3.18
C LEU A 45 2.04 -9.80 -2.48
N ALA A 46 2.10 -9.39 -1.21
CA ALA A 46 3.36 -9.34 -0.45
C ALA A 46 4.03 -10.71 -0.26
N ARG A 47 3.27 -11.81 -0.36
CA ARG A 47 3.82 -13.19 -0.31
C ARG A 47 4.35 -13.65 -1.66
N GLU A 48 3.68 -13.26 -2.74
CA GLU A 48 4.00 -13.71 -4.10
C GLU A 48 5.07 -12.84 -4.78
N LEU A 49 5.21 -11.58 -4.36
CA LEU A 49 6.17 -10.64 -4.96
C LEU A 49 7.58 -10.78 -4.36
N SER A 50 8.58 -10.59 -5.22
CA SER A 50 9.98 -10.93 -4.96
C SER A 50 10.86 -9.79 -4.41
N SER A 51 10.27 -8.73 -3.84
CA SER A 51 11.01 -7.61 -3.19
C SER A 51 11.91 -6.84 -4.12
N ARG A 52 11.35 -6.43 -5.25
CA ARG A 52 12.08 -5.74 -6.32
C ARG A 52 11.51 -4.38 -6.71
N THR A 53 10.37 -3.98 -6.15
CA THR A 53 9.68 -2.75 -6.59
C THR A 53 9.21 -1.95 -5.39
N ALA A 54 9.05 -0.62 -5.58
CA ALA A 54 8.42 0.26 -4.61
C ALA A 54 7.01 -0.23 -4.21
N LEU A 55 6.28 -0.85 -5.15
CA LEU A 55 4.97 -1.42 -4.87
C LEU A 55 5.08 -2.60 -3.89
N ASP A 56 6.05 -3.50 -4.06
CA ASP A 56 6.23 -4.59 -3.09
C ASP A 56 6.65 -4.09 -1.71
N ALA A 57 7.55 -3.10 -1.66
CA ALA A 57 7.95 -2.48 -0.39
C ALA A 57 6.75 -1.87 0.35
N MET A 58 5.88 -1.14 -0.37
CA MET A 58 4.64 -0.59 0.18
C MET A 58 3.71 -1.68 0.72
N LEU A 59 3.48 -2.73 -0.06
CA LEU A 59 2.57 -3.82 0.33
C LEU A 59 3.07 -4.56 1.58
N ARG A 60 4.39 -4.75 1.70
CA ARG A 60 5.01 -5.38 2.87
C ARG A 60 4.92 -4.50 4.10
N GLU A 61 5.11 -3.19 3.96
CA GLU A 61 4.94 -2.25 5.06
C GLU A 61 3.49 -2.31 5.58
N ILE A 62 2.50 -2.18 4.70
CA ILE A 62 1.07 -2.32 5.06
C ILE A 62 0.80 -3.61 5.84
N VAL A 63 1.38 -4.73 5.40
CA VAL A 63 1.18 -6.05 6.03
C VAL A 63 1.89 -6.19 7.37
N ALA A 64 3.00 -5.47 7.57
CA ALA A 64 3.79 -5.48 8.80
C ALA A 64 3.27 -4.50 9.86
N THR A 65 2.57 -3.45 9.44
CA THR A 65 1.99 -2.44 10.35
C THR A 65 0.83 -3.02 11.16
N SER A 66 0.76 -2.62 12.43
CA SER A 66 -0.36 -2.98 13.29
C SER A 66 -1.61 -2.20 12.88
N VAL A 67 -2.80 -2.78 13.10
CA VAL A 67 -4.07 -2.14 12.72
C VAL A 67 -4.24 -0.76 13.37
N SER A 68 -3.79 -0.60 14.62
CA SER A 68 -3.87 0.68 15.35
C SER A 68 -2.98 1.78 14.75
N ASP A 69 -2.03 1.41 13.89
CA ASP A 69 -1.04 2.32 13.31
C ASP A 69 -1.22 2.54 11.81
N PHE A 70 -2.30 2.01 11.19
CA PHE A 70 -2.53 2.14 9.75
C PHE A 70 -2.63 3.58 9.26
N ASP A 71 -3.22 4.48 10.04
CA ASP A 71 -3.27 5.90 9.70
C ASP A 71 -1.87 6.55 9.68
N GLY A 72 -0.92 5.98 10.41
CA GLY A 72 0.48 6.39 10.41
C GLY A 72 1.21 6.10 9.10
N LEU A 73 0.64 5.27 8.21
CA LEU A 73 1.20 5.00 6.89
C LEU A 73 0.89 6.10 5.86
N ILE A 74 -0.07 6.98 6.14
CA ILE A 74 -0.45 8.04 5.22
C ILE A 74 0.73 9.01 5.05
N GLY A 75 1.14 9.24 3.81
CA GLY A 75 2.31 10.05 3.46
C GLY A 75 3.62 9.26 3.34
N SER A 76 3.65 7.99 3.78
CA SER A 76 4.79 7.11 3.53
C SER A 76 4.99 6.90 2.03
N PHE A 77 6.24 6.98 1.59
CA PHE A 77 6.61 6.75 0.20
C PHE A 77 7.73 5.72 0.07
N PHE A 78 7.75 5.04 -1.07
CA PHE A 78 8.65 3.95 -1.38
C PHE A 78 9.21 4.18 -2.78
N GLU A 79 10.50 3.93 -2.96
CA GLU A 79 11.19 4.11 -4.23
C GLU A 79 11.84 2.78 -4.66
N GLY A 80 11.74 2.47 -5.95
CA GLY A 80 12.47 1.34 -6.52
C GLY A 80 13.90 1.77 -6.78
N SER A 81 14.86 1.02 -6.22
CA SER A 81 16.29 1.11 -6.52
C SER A 81 16.63 0.68 -7.93
#